data_AF-A0A434EQT4-F1
#
_entry.id   AF-A0A434EQT4-F1
#
_cell.length_a   1.000
_cell.length_b   1.000
_cell.length_c   1.000
_cell.angle_alpha   90.00
_cell.angle_beta   90.00
_cell.angle_gamma   90.00
#
_symmetry.space_group_name_H-M   'P 1'
#
loop_
_entity.id
_entity.type
_entity.pdbx_description
1 polymer ?
#
loop_
_entity_poly.entity_id
_entity_poly.type
_entity_poly.pdbx_seq_one_letter_code
_entity_poly.pdbx_strand_id
1 'polypeptide(L)' 'MSRTCELTAKAVQTGNNVSHANNKTKRRFLPNLVNVTLISE' A
#
# COMPACT_ATOMS: atom_id res chain seq x y z
N MET A 1 -10.09 -7.48 -6.91
CA MET A 1 -9.53 -7.65 -5.55
C MET A 1 -9.02 -6.31 -5.04
N SER A 2 -9.43 -5.89 -3.84
CA SER A 2 -8.81 -4.78 -3.14
C SER A 2 -7.37 -5.16 -2.77
N ARG A 3 -6.39 -4.26 -2.98
CA ARG A 3 -5.01 -4.46 -2.50
C ARG A 3 -4.96 -4.26 -0.98
N THR A 4 -5.44 -5.27 -0.25
CA THR A 4 -5.52 -5.32 1.21
C THR A 4 -4.81 -6.58 1.71
N CYS A 5 -4.03 -6.47 2.79
CA CYS A 5 -3.40 -7.63 3.42
C CYS A 5 -4.45 -8.50 4.14
N GLU A 6 -4.45 -9.80 3.88
CA GLU A 6 -5.43 -10.75 4.45
C GLU A 6 -5.25 -10.95 5.98
N LEU A 7 -4.02 -10.87 6.48
CA LEU A 7 -3.72 -11.08 7.90
C LEU A 7 -3.83 -9.81 8.74
N THR A 8 -3.41 -8.66 8.20
CA THR A 8 -3.28 -7.40 8.94
C THR A 8 -4.25 -6.31 8.49
N ALA A 9 -5.11 -6.60 7.50
CA ALA A 9 -6.04 -5.67 6.88
C ALA A 9 -5.41 -4.36 6.36
N LYS A 10 -4.07 -4.30 6.20
CA LYS A 10 -3.38 -3.11 5.70
C LYS A 10 -3.88 -2.75 4.31
N ALA A 11 -4.52 -1.58 4.20
CA ALA A 11 -5.09 -1.06 2.97
C ALA A 11 -4.20 0.00 2.31
N VAL A 12 -4.60 0.40 1.10
CA VAL A 12 -3.99 1.52 0.38
C VAL A 12 -4.20 2.83 1.13
N GLN A 13 -3.17 3.67 1.19
CA GLN A 13 -3.28 5.02 1.75
C GLN A 13 -3.19 6.06 0.64
N THR A 14 -3.86 7.19 0.81
CA THR A 14 -3.80 8.33 -0.12
C THR A 14 -2.87 9.39 0.42
N GLY A 15 -2.15 10.08 -0.46
CA GLY A 15 -1.30 11.19 -0.07
C GLY A 15 -0.80 11.98 -1.26
N ASN A 16 0.31 12.72 -1.07
CA ASN A 16 0.91 13.51 -2.13
C ASN A 16 2.41 13.22 -2.24
N ASN A 17 2.96 13.31 -3.46
CA ASN A 17 4.38 13.56 -3.64
C ASN A 17 4.61 15.07 -3.49
N VAL A 18 5.59 15.45 -2.66
CA VAL A 18 5.96 16.85 -2.43
C VAL A 18 7.33 17.08 -3.08
N SER A 19 7.39 17.99 -4.05
CA SER A 19 8.65 18.38 -4.68
C SER A 19 9.48 19.30 -3.76
N HIS A 20 10.73 19.57 -4.15
CA HIS A 20 11.57 20.56 -3.46
C HIS A 20 10.92 21.95 -3.37
N ALA A 21 10.17 22.36 -4.40
CA ALA A 21 9.40 23.60 -4.43
C ALA A 21 8.03 23.50 -3.71
N ASN A 22 7.80 22.43 -2.93
CA ASN A 22 6.53 22.13 -2.26
C ASN A 22 5.30 21.93 -3.16
N ASN A 23 5.48 21.72 -4.46
CA ASN A 23 4.40 21.28 -5.34
C ASN A 23 3.87 19.91 -4.92
N LYS A 24 2.54 19.79 -4.74
CA LYS A 24 1.86 18.58 -4.25
C LYS A 24 1.12 17.88 -5.40
N THR A 25 1.49 16.64 -5.71
CA THR A 25 0.77 15.79 -6.69
C THR A 25 0.18 14.56 -6.01
N LYS A 26 -1.06 14.18 -6.35
CA LYS A 26 -1.75 13.04 -5.71
C LYS A 26 -1.03 11.73 -5.97
N ARG A 27 -0.88 10.90 -4.94
CA ARG A 27 -0.31 9.54 -5.00
C ARG A 27 -1.09 8.57 -4.12
N ARG A 28 -1.02 7.29 -4.48
CA ARG A 28 -1.44 6.17 -3.64
C ARG A 28 -0.22 5.44 -3.08
N PHE A 29 -0.21 5.19 -1.77
CA PHE A 29 0.74 4.31 -1.10
C PHE A 29 0.14 2.91 -1.05
N LEU A 30 0.80 1.98 -1.73
CA LEU A 30 0.34 0.60 -1.84
C LEU A 30 1.03 -0.25 -0.77
N PRO A 31 0.32 -1.19 -0.13
CA PRO A 31 0.97 -2.18 0.73
C PRO A 31 1.88 -3.09 -0.11
N ASN A 32 3.02 -3.49 0.46
CA ASN A 32 3.97 -4.42 -0.16
C ASN A 32 3.47 -5.87 0.03
N LEU A 33 2.42 -6.24 -0.71
CA LEU A 33 1.87 -7.61 -0.68
C LEU A 33 2.75 -8.55 -1.51
N VAL A 34 3.06 -9.71 -0.94
CA VAL A 34 3.85 -10.78 -1.58
C VAL A 34 3.00 -12.03 -1.66
N ASN A 35 3.11 -12.79 -2.76
CA ASN A 35 2.43 -14.06 -2.91
C ASN A 35 3.21 -15.14 -2.12
N VAL A 36 2.63 -15.61 -1.02
CA VAL A 36 3.21 -16.64 -0.16
C VAL A 36 2.16 -17.71 0.13
N THR A 37 2.58 -18.97 0.16
CA THR A 37 1.73 -20.09 0.56
C THR A 37 2.02 -20.43 2.02
N LEU A 38 1.00 -20.40 2.87
CA LEU A 38 1.10 -20.84 4.26
C LEU A 38 0.74 -22.32 4.33
N ILE A 39 1.55 -23.12 5.03
CA ILE A 39 1.27 -24.51 5.34
C ILE A 39 0.74 -24.54 6.78
N SER A 40 -0.40 -25.18 7.02
CA SER A 40 -0.92 -25.48 8.36
C SER A 40 -0.53 -26.90 8.76
N GLU A 41 -0.11 -27.10 10.01
CA GLU A 41 0.07 -28.43 10.61
C GLU A 41 -1.27 -29.13 10.89
#